data_AF-A0A957PNW7-F1
#
_entry.id   AF-A0A957PNW7-F1
#
_cell.length_a   1.000
_cell.length_b   1.000
_cell.length_c   1.000
_cell.angle_alpha   90.00
_cell.angle_beta   90.00
_cell.angle_gamma   90.00
#
_symmetry.space_group_name_H-M   'P 1'
#
loop_
_entity.id
_entity.type
_entity.pdbx_description
1 polymer ?
#
loop_
_entity_poly.entity_id
_entity_poly.type
_entity_poly.pdbx_seq_one_letter_code
_entity_poly.pdbx_strand_id
1 'polypeptide(L)'
;METFQQILSILGHVVRAIGFLILGFGIVRFTMDAYYKAVWQVQVTLVAGFFLLLIGLTWFSDAASMGTFAIGAGAALLMQFMSKKEVEEEKPSKKK
;
A
#
# COMPACT_ATOMS: atom_id res chain seq x y z
N MET A 1 -8.96 -28.54 -18.27
CA MET A 1 -8.45 -27.15 -18.45
C MET A 1 -9.28 -26.12 -17.68
N GLU A 2 -10.62 -26.23 -17.62
CA GLU A 2 -11.47 -25.28 -16.87
C GLU A 2 -11.22 -25.23 -15.36
N THR A 3 -11.04 -26.38 -14.71
CA THR A 3 -10.82 -26.42 -13.24
C THR A 3 -9.55 -25.68 -12.82
N PHE A 4 -8.48 -25.79 -13.61
CA PHE A 4 -7.22 -25.10 -13.35
C PHE A 4 -7.36 -23.58 -13.47
N GLN A 5 -8.08 -23.11 -14.50
CA GLN A 5 -8.39 -21.69 -14.70
C GLN A 5 -9.25 -21.13 -13.55
N GLN A 6 -10.23 -21.89 -13.06
CA GLN A 6 -11.06 -21.48 -11.91
C GLN A 6 -10.22 -21.35 -10.64
N ILE A 7 -9.33 -22.31 -10.36
CA ILE A 7 -8.44 -22.25 -9.19
C ILE A 7 -7.53 -21.01 -9.26
N LEU A 8 -6.95 -20.72 -10.43
CA LEU A 8 -6.12 -19.53 -10.63
C LEU A 8 -6.91 -18.23 -10.47
N SER A 9 -8.16 -18.18 -10.95
CA SER A 9 -9.03 -17.02 -10.78
C SER A 9 -9.36 -16.76 -9.30
N ILE A 10 -9.70 -17.81 -8.56
CA ILE A 10 -9.95 -17.73 -7.10
C ILE A 10 -8.70 -17.23 -6.38
N LEU A 11 -7.54 -17.82 -6.68
CA LEU A 11 -6.26 -17.38 -6.12
C LEU A 11 -5.98 -15.91 -6.46
N GLY A 12 -6.22 -15.48 -7.70
CA GLY A 12 -6.07 -14.09 -8.13
C GLY A 12 -6.94 -13.13 -7.31
N HIS A 13 -8.19 -13.51 -7.01
CA HIS A 13 -9.07 -12.72 -6.15
C HIS A 13 -8.60 -12.67 -4.69
N VAL A 14 -8.10 -13.79 -4.15
CA VAL A 14 -7.53 -13.83 -2.79
C VAL A 14 -6.30 -12.94 -2.68
N VAL A 15 -5.36 -13.07 -3.62
CA VAL A 15 -4.15 -12.25 -3.71
C VAL A 15 -4.50 -10.77 -3.83
N ARG A 16 -5.53 -10.44 -4.62
CA ARG A 16 -6.06 -9.08 -4.73
C ARG A 16 -6.58 -8.54 -3.41
N ALA A 17 -7.41 -9.30 -2.72
CA ALA A 17 -7.97 -8.89 -1.44
C ALA A 17 -6.86 -8.60 -0.41
N ILE A 18 -5.88 -9.51 -0.32
CA ILE A 18 -4.73 -9.36 0.58
C ILE A 18 -3.89 -8.13 0.17
N GLY A 19 -3.59 -7.98 -1.12
CA GLY A 19 -2.80 -6.84 -1.61
C GLY A 19 -3.46 -5.50 -1.33
N PHE A 20 -4.77 -5.39 -1.53
CA PHE A 20 -5.50 -4.16 -1.26
C PHE A 20 -5.57 -3.84 0.23
N LEU A 21 -5.65 -4.85 1.11
CA LEU A 21 -5.57 -4.65 2.56
C LEU A 21 -4.20 -4.12 2.98
N ILE A 22 -3.11 -4.72 2.48
CA ILE A 22 -1.74 -4.30 2.81
C ILE A 22 -1.48 -2.88 2.30
N LEU A 23 -1.82 -2.60 1.04
CA LEU A 23 -1.63 -1.29 0.44
C LEU A 23 -2.51 -0.23 1.11
N GLY A 24 -3.79 -0.55 1.38
CA GLY A 24 -4.71 0.35 2.08
C GLY A 24 -4.20 0.74 3.46
N PHE A 25 -3.72 -0.24 4.23
CA PHE A 25 -3.09 0.02 5.53
C PHE A 25 -1.84 0.90 5.39
N GLY A 26 -0.99 0.60 4.41
CA GLY A 26 0.18 1.41 4.09
C GLY A 26 -0.19 2.88 3.79
N ILE A 27 -1.17 3.11 2.91
CA ILE A 27 -1.62 4.46 2.53
C ILE A 27 -2.10 5.26 3.75
N VAL A 28 -2.93 4.65 4.61
CA VAL A 28 -3.40 5.31 5.84
C VAL A 28 -2.20 5.66 6.72
N ARG A 29 -1.28 4.71 6.92
CA ARG A 29 -0.08 4.91 7.72
C ARG A 29 0.83 5.99 7.14
N PHE A 30 0.92 6.10 5.82
CA PHE A 30 1.67 7.12 5.09
C PHE A 30 1.06 8.51 5.24
N THR A 31 -0.25 8.63 4.99
CA THR A 31 -0.95 9.90 5.11
C THR A 31 -0.89 10.42 6.55
N MET A 32 -1.01 9.54 7.55
CA MET A 32 -0.86 9.95 8.95
C MET A 32 0.58 10.36 9.28
N ASP A 33 1.63 9.59 8.97
CA ASP A 33 3.00 10.00 9.37
C ASP A 33 3.50 11.24 8.63
N ALA A 34 3.34 11.26 7.31
CA ALA A 34 3.96 12.27 6.48
C ALA A 34 3.17 13.59 6.49
N TYR A 35 1.86 13.52 6.72
CA TYR A 35 0.96 14.66 6.56
C TYR A 35 0.07 14.92 7.79
N TYR A 36 0.37 14.36 8.97
CA TYR A 36 -0.40 14.66 10.20
C TYR A 36 -0.51 16.17 10.50
N LYS A 37 0.55 16.95 10.24
CA LYS A 37 0.57 18.41 10.45
C LYS A 37 0.06 19.21 9.25
N ALA A 38 -0.25 18.56 8.14
CA ALA A 38 -0.74 19.24 6.94
C ALA A 38 -2.23 19.60 7.07
N VAL A 39 -2.68 20.55 6.24
CA VAL A 39 -4.10 20.93 6.15
C VAL A 39 -4.92 19.72 5.73
N TRP A 40 -6.10 19.52 6.33
CA TRP A 40 -6.98 18.36 6.11
C TRP A 40 -7.30 18.10 4.63
N GLN A 41 -7.34 19.15 3.80
CA GLN A 41 -7.53 19.05 2.34
C GLN A 41 -6.44 18.20 1.67
N VAL A 42 -5.18 18.31 2.11
CA VAL A 42 -4.05 17.54 1.56
C VAL A 42 -4.20 16.06 1.91
N GLN A 43 -4.59 15.76 3.16
CA GLN A 43 -4.81 14.38 3.61
C GLN A 43 -5.94 13.71 2.81
N VAL A 44 -7.07 14.41 2.64
CA VAL A 44 -8.21 13.89 1.87
C VAL A 44 -7.86 13.72 0.39
N THR A 45 -7.16 14.68 -0.21
CA THR A 45 -6.74 14.60 -1.62
C THR A 45 -5.78 13.44 -1.86
N LEU A 46 -4.82 13.21 -0.96
CA LEU A 46 -3.91 12.06 -1.04
C LEU A 46 -4.66 10.74 -0.98
N VAL A 47 -5.53 10.57 0.02
CA VAL A 47 -6.32 9.35 0.19
C VAL A 47 -7.24 9.13 -1.02
N ALA A 48 -7.96 10.17 -1.46
CA ALA A 48 -8.82 10.10 -2.63
C ALA A 48 -8.02 9.79 -3.91
N GLY A 49 -6.82 10.35 -4.07
CA GLY A 49 -5.92 10.06 -5.19
C GLY A 49 -5.50 8.59 -5.24
N PHE A 50 -5.13 8.00 -4.10
CA PHE A 50 -4.81 6.58 -4.02
C PHE A 50 -6.02 5.69 -4.31
N PHE A 51 -7.23 6.06 -3.85
CA PHE A 51 -8.45 5.33 -4.18
C PHE A 51 -8.77 5.40 -5.68
N LEU A 52 -8.66 6.58 -6.30
CA LEU A 52 -8.84 6.73 -7.74
C LEU A 52 -7.82 5.89 -8.53
N LEU A 53 -6.58 5.81 -8.06
CA LEU A 53 -5.55 4.96 -8.64
C LEU A 53 -5.92 3.48 -8.54
N LEU A 54 -6.43 3.02 -7.39
CA LEU A 54 -6.90 1.64 -7.19
C LEU A 54 -8.13 1.30 -8.04
N ILE A 55 -9.04 2.26 -8.22
CA ILE A 55 -10.20 2.11 -9.12
C ILE A 55 -9.73 2.01 -10.57
N GLY A 56 -8.80 2.87 -11.00
CA GLY A 56 -8.22 2.82 -12.34
C GLY A 56 -7.49 1.49 -12.60
N LEU A 57 -6.70 1.03 -11.62
CA LEU A 57 -6.05 -0.27 -11.66
C LEU A 57 -7.07 -1.39 -11.81
N THR A 58 -8.16 -1.32 -11.02
CA THR A 58 -9.30 -2.24 -11.04
C THR A 58 -9.93 -2.40 -12.41
N TRP A 59 -9.98 -1.31 -13.18
CA TRP A 59 -10.63 -1.29 -14.47
C TRP A 59 -9.76 -1.85 -15.61
N PHE A 60 -8.44 -1.71 -15.51
CA PHE A 60 -7.50 -2.04 -16.59
C PHE A 60 -6.75 -3.36 -16.44
N SER A 61 -6.67 -3.92 -15.23
CA SER A 61 -5.83 -5.09 -14.96
C SER A 61 -6.64 -6.33 -14.57
N ASP A 62 -6.01 -7.49 -14.64
CA ASP A 62 -6.56 -8.73 -14.11
C ASP A 62 -6.36 -8.82 -12.58
N ALA A 63 -7.16 -9.64 -11.90
CA ALA A 63 -7.17 -9.72 -10.43
C ALA A 63 -5.80 -10.09 -9.85
N ALA A 64 -5.11 -11.04 -10.48
CA ALA A 64 -3.79 -11.48 -10.05
C ALA A 64 -2.72 -10.38 -10.18
N SER A 65 -2.66 -9.68 -11.32
CA SER A 65 -1.68 -8.61 -11.56
C SER A 65 -1.86 -7.45 -10.59
N MET A 66 -3.10 -7.03 -10.34
CA MET A 66 -3.38 -5.99 -9.35
C MET A 66 -3.04 -6.40 -7.93
N GLY A 67 -3.39 -7.63 -7.55
CA GLY A 67 -3.07 -8.13 -6.22
C GLY A 67 -1.58 -8.15 -5.98
N THR A 68 -0.81 -8.61 -6.97
CA THR A 68 0.65 -8.64 -6.88
C THR A 68 1.25 -7.24 -6.81
N PHE A 69 0.75 -6.30 -7.63
CA PHE A 69 1.13 -4.89 -7.55
C PHE A 69 0.82 -4.30 -6.16
N ALA A 70 -0.39 -4.53 -5.64
CA ALA A 70 -0.80 -3.96 -4.37
C ALA A 70 -0.01 -4.56 -3.19
N ILE A 71 0.31 -5.86 -3.24
CA ILE A 71 1.24 -6.48 -2.29
C ILE A 71 2.61 -5.81 -2.37
N GLY A 72 3.19 -5.69 -3.57
CA GLY A 72 4.52 -5.11 -3.76
C GLY A 72 4.59 -3.65 -3.31
N ALA A 73 3.67 -2.81 -3.79
CA ALA A 73 3.58 -1.41 -3.42
C ALA A 73 3.29 -1.21 -1.93
N GLY A 74 2.37 -1.99 -1.37
CA GLY A 74 2.04 -1.92 0.05
C GLY A 74 3.19 -2.35 0.95
N ALA A 75 3.86 -3.45 0.61
CA ALA A 75 5.04 -3.93 1.34
C ALA A 75 6.20 -2.94 1.27
N ALA A 76 6.51 -2.39 0.08
CA ALA A 76 7.55 -1.40 -0.08
C ALA A 76 7.26 -0.13 0.75
N LEU A 77 6.01 0.32 0.73
CA LEU A 77 5.57 1.49 1.48
C LEU A 77 5.65 1.25 3.00
N LEU A 78 5.32 0.06 3.49
CA LEU A 78 5.53 -0.31 4.89
C LEU A 78 7.01 -0.40 5.27
N MET A 79 7.86 -1.00 4.43
CA MET A 79 9.30 -1.09 4.68
C MET A 79 9.95 0.29 4.77
N GLN A 80 9.53 1.24 3.92
CA GLN A 80 10.01 2.63 3.98
C GLN A 80 9.81 3.26 5.37
N PHE A 81 8.69 2.96 6.04
CA PHE A 81 8.45 3.45 7.40
C PHE A 81 9.24 2.72 8.48
N MET A 82 9.53 1.43 8.29
CA MET A 82 10.38 0.66 9.22
C MET A 82 11.82 1.16 9.16
N SER A 83 12.39 1.33 7.96
CA SER A 83 13.75 1.86 7.81
C SER A 83 13.90 3.29 8.35
N LYS A 84 12.84 4.10 8.29
CA LYS A 84 12.87 5.46 8.86
C LYS A 84 12.97 5.46 10.39
N LYS A 85 12.38 4.45 11.08
CA LYS A 85 12.51 4.31 12.53
C LYS A 85 13.90 3.86 12.96
N GLU A 86 14.51 2.90 12.24
CA GLU A 86 15.86 2.42 12.56
C GLU A 86 16.90 3.54 12.43
N VAL A 87 16.78 4.41 11.41
CA VAL A 87 17.70 5.55 11.21
C VAL A 87 17.52 6.66 12.26
N GLU A 88 16.33 6.80 12.87
CA GLU A 88 16.12 7.74 13.99
C GLU A 88 16.66 7.20 15.32
N GLU A 89 16.62 5.88 15.54
CA GLU A 89 17.17 5.24 16.74
C GLU A 89 18.71 5.14 16.72
N GLU A 90 19.34 5.18 15.54
CA GLU A 90 20.79 5.09 15.38
C GLU A 90 21.54 6.45 15.41
N LYS A 91 20.90 7.53 15.89
CA LYS A 91 21.63 8.76 16.28
C LYS A 91 22.12 8.64 17.72
N PRO A 92 23.39 8.26 17.98
CA PRO A 92 23.92 8.34 19.32
C PRO A 92 23.94 9.81 19.75
N SER A 93 23.32 10.06 20.89
CA SER A 93 23.56 11.22 21.73
C SER A 93 25.06 11.50 21.85
N LYS A 94 25.60 12.44 21.07
CA LYS A 94 26.75 13.24 21.48
C LYS A 94 26.24 14.61 21.92
N LYS A 95 25.83 14.66 23.19
CA LYS A 95 25.79 15.87 24.00
C LYS A 95 27.22 16.41 24.16
N LYS A 96 27.32 17.74 24.00
CA LYS A 96 28.23 18.71 24.62
C LYS A 96 29.73 18.44 24.59
#